data_AF-A0A7S0DES0-F1
#
_entry.id   AF-A0A7S0DES0-F1
#
_cell.length_a   1.000
_cell.length_b   1.000
_cell.length_c   1.000
_cell.angle_alpha   90.00
_cell.angle_beta   90.00
_cell.angle_gamma   90.00
#
_symmetry.space_group_name_H-M   'P 1'
#
loop_
_entity.id
_entity.type
_entity.pdbx_description
1 polymer ?
#
loop_
_entity_poly.entity_id
_entity_poly.type
_entity_poly.pdbx_seq_one_letter_code
_entity_poly.pdbx_strand_id
1 'polypeptide(L)'
;AGLEKLKMEQGDGIVDDATVTMGLSLGEYSALCFAGAISFEDGVRLVQERGAAMQAAADMAESAMASVIGLDSEKVSEICKAASERSGKEVRIANYLCKGNYAVSGAKEAIDTVMEIAKPEFKARMAVKLAVAGAFHTDFMLPAVERLSKMLETIDVKEPRIPVVSNVDGKAHKDPKVIKEILTQQVTSPVLWENTMGAMFASDFEKAYEIGPGKVLAGIMKRFNKQADITNIEV
;
A
#
# COMPACT_ATOMS: atom_id res chain seq x y z
N ALA A 1 10.62 -13.83 -9.53
CA ALA A 1 10.02 -14.33 -10.79
C ALA A 1 9.84 -13.20 -11.81
N GLY A 2 8.96 -12.21 -11.60
CA GLY A 2 8.83 -11.06 -12.53
C GLY A 2 10.13 -10.28 -12.74
N LEU A 3 10.91 -10.06 -11.68
CA LEU A 3 12.24 -9.45 -11.80
C LEU A 3 13.21 -10.27 -12.65
N GLU A 4 13.21 -11.60 -12.48
CA GLU A 4 14.07 -12.51 -13.25
C GLU A 4 13.65 -12.54 -14.72
N LYS A 5 12.34 -12.48 -15.00
CA LYS A 5 11.81 -12.30 -16.36
C LYS A 5 12.29 -10.99 -16.98
N LEU A 6 12.24 -9.88 -16.26
CA LEU A 6 12.75 -8.59 -16.74
C LEU A 6 14.25 -8.68 -17.10
N LYS A 7 15.07 -9.29 -16.24
CA LYS A 7 16.49 -9.52 -16.51
C LYS A 7 16.72 -10.40 -17.74
N MET A 8 15.94 -11.48 -17.90
CA MET A 8 16.02 -12.34 -19.08
C MET A 8 15.64 -11.62 -20.37
N GLU A 9 14.68 -10.69 -20.32
CA GLU A 9 14.17 -9.96 -21.49
C GLU A 9 15.03 -8.74 -21.86
N GLN A 10 15.60 -8.04 -20.89
CA GLN A 10 16.29 -6.75 -21.11
C GLN A 10 17.74 -6.70 -20.58
N GLY A 11 18.24 -7.79 -20.02
CA GLY A 11 19.57 -7.88 -19.41
C GLY A 11 19.60 -7.36 -17.97
N ASP A 12 20.69 -7.63 -17.27
CA ASP A 12 20.85 -7.22 -15.85
C ASP A 12 20.99 -5.69 -15.69
N GLY A 13 21.53 -5.00 -16.68
CA GLY A 13 21.77 -3.55 -16.62
C GLY A 13 20.52 -2.73 -16.32
N ILE A 14 19.34 -3.14 -16.80
CA ILE A 14 18.09 -2.41 -16.53
C ILE A 14 17.72 -2.41 -15.04
N VAL A 15 18.14 -3.44 -14.31
CA VAL A 15 17.90 -3.58 -12.88
C VAL A 15 18.92 -2.74 -12.08
N ASP A 16 20.15 -2.66 -12.58
CA ASP A 16 21.22 -1.86 -11.97
C ASP A 16 20.99 -0.35 -12.17
N ASP A 17 20.34 0.04 -13.28
CA ASP A 17 19.97 1.44 -13.58
C ASP A 17 18.80 1.97 -12.72
N ALA A 18 18.12 1.10 -11.97
CA ALA A 18 17.00 1.51 -11.13
C ALA A 18 17.47 2.50 -10.04
N THR A 19 16.92 3.72 -10.04
CA THR A 19 17.34 4.78 -9.10
C THR A 19 16.51 4.83 -7.81
N VAL A 20 15.33 4.23 -7.82
CA VAL A 20 14.39 4.18 -6.69
C VAL A 20 13.51 2.94 -6.81
N THR A 21 13.02 2.42 -5.69
CA THR A 21 12.00 1.36 -5.69
C THR A 21 10.91 1.65 -4.68
N MET A 22 9.71 1.16 -4.96
CA MET A 22 8.52 1.39 -4.17
C MET A 22 7.48 0.31 -4.46
N GLY A 23 6.64 0.03 -3.49
CA GLY A 23 5.54 -0.92 -3.67
C GLY A 23 4.38 -0.58 -2.74
N LEU A 24 3.19 -1.06 -3.11
CA LEU A 24 1.95 -0.76 -2.38
C LEU A 24 1.69 -1.84 -1.31
N SER A 25 1.63 -1.42 -0.05
CA SER A 25 1.44 -2.25 1.14
C SER A 25 2.46 -3.40 1.20
N LEU A 26 2.04 -4.62 0.90
CA LEU A 26 2.90 -5.80 0.80
C LEU A 26 4.07 -5.58 -0.18
N GLY A 27 3.84 -4.84 -1.26
CA GLY A 27 4.87 -4.56 -2.28
C GLY A 27 6.08 -3.80 -1.74
N GLU A 28 5.97 -3.08 -0.64
CA GLU A 28 7.11 -2.39 0.01
C GLU A 28 8.17 -3.38 0.49
N TYR A 29 7.76 -4.58 0.93
CA TYR A 29 8.69 -5.66 1.33
C TYR A 29 9.44 -6.21 0.13
N SER A 30 8.76 -6.40 -1.00
CA SER A 30 9.39 -6.78 -2.27
C SER A 30 10.37 -5.71 -2.76
N ALA A 31 10.03 -4.43 -2.57
CA ALA A 31 10.90 -3.31 -2.91
C ALA A 31 12.17 -3.29 -2.04
N LEU A 32 12.05 -3.54 -0.73
CA LEU A 32 13.19 -3.68 0.17
C LEU A 32 14.09 -4.86 -0.17
N CYS A 33 13.50 -6.01 -0.53
CA CYS A 33 14.26 -7.16 -1.03
C CYS A 33 14.97 -6.81 -2.34
N PHE A 34 14.26 -6.17 -3.26
CA PHE A 34 14.82 -5.72 -4.53
C PHE A 34 16.00 -4.79 -4.30
N ALA A 35 15.93 -3.85 -3.34
CA ALA A 35 16.98 -2.89 -3.04
C ALA A 35 18.15 -3.47 -2.21
N GLY A 36 18.05 -4.72 -1.77
CA GLY A 36 19.07 -5.40 -0.97
C GLY A 36 19.03 -5.08 0.52
N ALA A 37 18.00 -4.39 1.02
CA ALA A 37 17.85 -4.12 2.45
C ALA A 37 17.43 -5.37 3.25
N ILE A 38 16.69 -6.28 2.63
CA ILE A 38 16.24 -7.54 3.25
C ILE A 38 16.60 -8.69 2.32
N SER A 39 17.06 -9.83 2.85
CA SER A 39 17.29 -11.04 2.04
C SER A 39 15.97 -11.57 1.47
N PHE A 40 16.01 -12.34 0.38
CA PHE A 40 14.79 -12.92 -0.17
C PHE A 40 14.11 -13.86 0.85
N GLU A 41 14.90 -14.69 1.52
CA GLU A 41 14.46 -15.66 2.51
C GLU A 41 13.80 -14.96 3.71
N ASP A 42 14.43 -13.91 4.24
CA ASP A 42 13.85 -13.12 5.33
C ASP A 42 12.63 -12.34 4.86
N GLY A 43 12.63 -11.83 3.62
CA GLY A 43 11.49 -11.19 3.00
C GLY A 43 10.26 -12.10 3.00
N VAL A 44 10.42 -13.36 2.55
CA VAL A 44 9.35 -14.37 2.54
C VAL A 44 8.86 -14.67 3.96
N ARG A 45 9.77 -14.91 4.91
CA ARG A 45 9.42 -15.18 6.31
C ARG A 45 8.66 -14.01 6.94
N LEU A 46 9.11 -12.79 6.68
CA LEU A 46 8.54 -11.56 7.22
C LEU A 46 7.14 -11.31 6.66
N VAL A 47 6.92 -11.46 5.36
CA VAL A 47 5.58 -11.29 4.78
C VAL A 47 4.61 -12.39 5.18
N GLN A 48 5.10 -13.63 5.38
CA GLN A 48 4.29 -14.72 5.90
C GLN A 48 3.80 -14.40 7.32
N GLU A 49 4.70 -13.99 8.21
CA GLU A 49 4.36 -13.64 9.58
C GLU A 49 3.45 -12.41 9.63
N ARG A 50 3.73 -11.38 8.83
CA ARG A 50 2.86 -10.20 8.68
C ARG A 50 1.45 -10.60 8.25
N GLY A 51 1.33 -11.43 7.22
CA GLY A 51 0.03 -11.90 6.72
C GLY A 51 -0.74 -12.67 7.79
N ALA A 52 -0.07 -13.60 8.49
CA ALA A 52 -0.69 -14.38 9.56
C ALA A 52 -1.10 -13.51 10.76
N ALA A 53 -0.30 -12.52 11.14
CA ALA A 53 -0.60 -11.59 12.22
C ALA A 53 -1.79 -10.67 11.88
N MET A 54 -1.81 -10.12 10.66
CA MET A 54 -2.92 -9.29 10.19
C MET A 54 -4.21 -10.08 10.01
N GLN A 55 -4.15 -11.33 9.57
CA GLN A 55 -5.31 -12.22 9.52
C GLN A 55 -5.85 -12.47 10.93
N ALA A 56 -4.98 -12.83 11.88
CA ALA A 56 -5.41 -13.04 13.27
C ALA A 56 -6.04 -11.78 13.89
N ALA A 57 -5.51 -10.59 13.59
CA ALA A 57 -6.11 -9.33 14.01
C ALA A 57 -7.48 -9.08 13.36
N ALA A 58 -7.64 -9.43 12.08
CA ALA A 58 -8.93 -9.34 11.37
C ALA A 58 -9.98 -10.29 11.97
N ASP A 59 -9.59 -11.50 12.39
CA ASP A 59 -10.50 -12.48 13.00
C ASP A 59 -11.01 -12.04 14.39
N MET A 60 -10.35 -11.07 15.03
CA MET A 60 -10.76 -10.54 16.34
C MET A 60 -11.90 -9.52 16.27
N ALA A 61 -12.17 -8.92 15.10
CA ALA A 61 -13.17 -7.89 14.96
C ALA A 61 -13.80 -7.86 13.56
N GLU A 62 -15.13 -7.82 13.50
CA GLU A 62 -15.85 -7.67 12.23
C GLU A 62 -15.51 -6.34 11.56
N SER A 63 -14.69 -6.42 10.53
CA SER A 63 -14.10 -5.26 9.86
C SER A 63 -14.02 -5.51 8.35
N ALA A 64 -13.90 -4.43 7.58
CA ALA A 64 -13.89 -4.52 6.12
C ALA A 64 -13.17 -3.32 5.49
N MET A 65 -13.01 -3.38 4.17
CA MET A 65 -12.54 -2.27 3.35
C MET A 65 -13.46 -2.06 2.14
N ALA A 66 -13.52 -0.82 1.65
CA ALA A 66 -14.21 -0.47 0.41
C ALA A 66 -13.41 0.57 -0.39
N SER A 67 -13.43 0.47 -1.72
CA SER A 67 -12.93 1.51 -2.62
C SER A 67 -14.03 2.52 -2.90
N VAL A 68 -13.72 3.81 -2.76
CA VAL A 68 -14.58 4.94 -3.10
C VAL A 68 -13.96 5.69 -4.28
N ILE A 69 -14.71 5.80 -5.38
CA ILE A 69 -14.20 6.26 -6.67
C ILE A 69 -15.00 7.48 -7.14
N GLY A 70 -14.27 8.44 -7.72
CA GLY A 70 -14.84 9.63 -8.36
C GLY A 70 -14.99 10.85 -7.46
N LEU A 71 -14.45 10.81 -6.23
CA LEU A 71 -14.43 11.93 -5.29
C LEU A 71 -13.00 12.27 -4.88
N ASP A 72 -12.76 13.48 -4.39
CA ASP A 72 -11.50 13.86 -3.74
C ASP A 72 -11.41 13.35 -2.30
N SER A 73 -10.23 13.52 -1.69
CA SER A 73 -9.93 12.97 -0.37
C SER A 73 -10.77 13.60 0.74
N GLU A 74 -11.10 14.88 0.56
CA GLU A 74 -11.91 15.69 1.45
C GLU A 74 -13.34 15.15 1.49
N LYS A 75 -13.95 14.91 0.33
CA LYS A 75 -15.28 14.28 0.25
C LYS A 75 -15.30 12.84 0.76
N VAL A 76 -14.24 12.06 0.52
CA VAL A 76 -14.16 10.70 1.11
C VAL A 76 -14.01 10.77 2.64
N SER A 77 -13.31 11.79 3.17
CA SER A 77 -13.21 12.00 4.62
C SER A 77 -14.57 12.41 5.22
N GLU A 78 -15.34 13.26 4.53
CA GLU A 78 -16.72 13.58 4.93
C GLU A 78 -17.62 12.33 4.94
N ILE A 79 -17.48 11.44 3.95
CA ILE A 79 -18.19 10.14 3.91
C ILE A 79 -17.81 9.29 5.14
N CYS A 80 -16.52 9.16 5.45
CA CYS A 80 -16.06 8.40 6.61
C CYS A 80 -16.67 8.94 7.90
N LYS A 81 -16.64 10.26 8.08
CA LYS A 81 -17.25 10.93 9.24
C LYS A 81 -18.75 10.63 9.34
N ALA A 82 -19.50 10.83 8.26
CA ALA A 82 -20.94 10.58 8.23
C ALA A 82 -21.28 9.11 8.50
N ALA A 83 -20.51 8.18 7.94
CA ALA A 83 -20.69 6.75 8.17
C ALA A 83 -20.39 6.37 9.64
N SER A 84 -19.34 6.96 10.22
CA SER A 84 -19.03 6.77 11.64
C SER A 84 -20.10 7.31 12.57
N GLU A 85 -20.62 8.51 12.31
CA GLU A 85 -21.71 9.11 13.09
C GLU A 85 -23.00 8.28 13.04
N ARG A 86 -23.34 7.73 11.87
CA ARG A 86 -24.57 6.94 11.68
C ARG A 86 -24.50 5.53 12.25
N SER A 87 -23.36 4.87 12.07
CA SER A 87 -23.15 3.50 12.57
C SER A 87 -22.74 3.46 14.04
N GLY A 88 -22.18 4.55 14.56
CA GLY A 88 -21.51 4.56 15.86
C GLY A 88 -20.20 3.77 15.88
N LYS A 89 -19.61 3.48 14.71
CA LYS A 89 -18.39 2.68 14.54
C LYS A 89 -17.34 3.42 13.72
N GLU A 90 -16.07 3.05 13.88
CA GLU A 90 -14.97 3.74 13.21
C GLU A 90 -14.76 3.30 11.75
N VAL A 91 -14.52 4.25 10.87
CA VAL A 91 -14.01 4.06 9.50
C VAL A 91 -13.13 5.24 9.11
N ARG A 92 -12.04 4.98 8.38
CA ARG A 92 -11.14 6.02 7.87
C ARG A 92 -10.61 5.68 6.48
N ILE A 93 -10.01 6.65 5.80
CA ILE A 93 -9.21 6.38 4.61
C ILE A 93 -7.95 5.63 5.02
N ALA A 94 -7.71 4.51 4.33
CA ALA A 94 -6.59 3.60 4.59
C ALA A 94 -5.62 3.52 3.40
N ASN A 95 -6.09 3.80 2.19
CA ASN A 95 -5.20 3.93 1.02
C ASN A 95 -5.57 5.18 0.23
N TYR A 96 -4.62 6.11 0.15
CA TYR A 96 -4.65 7.24 -0.76
C TYR A 96 -4.00 6.78 -2.07
N LEU A 97 -4.77 6.28 -3.03
CA LEU A 97 -4.20 5.67 -4.24
C LEU A 97 -3.91 6.73 -5.31
N CYS A 98 -4.90 7.55 -5.63
CA CYS A 98 -4.80 8.66 -6.56
C CYS A 98 -6.06 9.50 -6.50
N LYS A 99 -5.97 10.78 -6.93
CA LYS A 99 -7.13 11.66 -7.07
C LYS A 99 -8.31 10.96 -7.74
N GLY A 100 -9.42 10.83 -7.00
CA GLY A 100 -10.62 10.15 -7.47
C GLY A 100 -10.66 8.64 -7.16
N ASN A 101 -9.79 8.08 -6.32
CA ASN A 101 -9.81 6.69 -5.89
C ASN A 101 -9.06 6.49 -4.58
N TYR A 102 -9.83 6.16 -3.55
CA TYR A 102 -9.36 5.95 -2.19
C TYR A 102 -9.94 4.64 -1.66
N ALA A 103 -9.20 3.93 -0.82
CA ALA A 103 -9.77 2.82 -0.05
C ALA A 103 -10.03 3.28 1.38
N VAL A 104 -11.25 3.05 1.85
CA VAL A 104 -11.65 3.23 3.24
C VAL A 104 -11.65 1.88 3.96
N SER A 105 -11.42 1.90 5.26
CA SER A 105 -11.18 0.73 6.09
C SER A 105 -11.70 0.99 7.50
N GLY A 106 -12.38 0.02 8.09
CA GLY A 106 -12.96 0.16 9.42
C GLY A 106 -13.91 -0.97 9.81
N ALA A 107 -14.74 -0.72 10.82
CA ALA A 107 -15.76 -1.66 11.24
C ALA A 107 -16.69 -2.03 10.07
N LYS A 108 -17.12 -3.29 10.02
CA LYS A 108 -17.97 -3.78 8.94
C LYS A 108 -19.25 -2.94 8.78
N GLU A 109 -19.90 -2.59 9.89
CA GLU A 109 -21.11 -1.75 9.91
C GLU A 109 -20.86 -0.36 9.31
N ALA A 110 -19.76 0.30 9.70
CA ALA A 110 -19.40 1.61 9.15
C ALA A 110 -19.10 1.54 7.65
N ILE A 111 -18.43 0.47 7.20
CA ILE A 111 -18.17 0.23 5.77
C ILE A 111 -19.48 0.00 5.01
N ASP A 112 -20.42 -0.77 5.58
CA ASP A 112 -21.72 -0.98 4.96
C ASP A 112 -22.49 0.36 4.85
N THR A 113 -22.42 1.23 5.87
CA THR A 113 -22.94 2.60 5.77
C THR A 113 -22.23 3.44 4.70
N VAL A 114 -20.90 3.34 4.55
CA VAL A 114 -20.19 4.01 3.44
C VAL A 114 -20.79 3.58 2.09
N MET A 115 -21.02 2.28 1.90
CA MET A 115 -21.58 1.74 0.67
C MET A 115 -22.99 2.27 0.38
N GLU A 116 -23.79 2.50 1.42
CA GLU A 116 -25.14 3.07 1.31
C GLU A 116 -25.12 4.56 0.93
N ILE A 117 -24.24 5.36 1.53
CA ILE A 117 -24.33 6.83 1.43
C ILE A 117 -23.46 7.43 0.32
N ALA A 118 -22.35 6.77 -0.05
CA ALA A 118 -21.32 7.36 -0.91
C ALA A 118 -21.86 7.85 -2.25
N LYS A 119 -22.71 7.05 -2.92
CA LYS A 119 -23.30 7.42 -4.22
C LYS A 119 -24.54 8.33 -4.09
N PRO A 120 -25.60 7.99 -3.33
CA PRO A 120 -26.82 8.80 -3.31
C PRO A 120 -26.60 10.19 -2.71
N GLU A 121 -25.78 10.32 -1.68
CA GLU A 121 -25.63 11.57 -0.93
C GLU A 121 -24.40 12.36 -1.40
N PHE A 122 -23.25 11.70 -1.48
CA PHE A 122 -21.97 12.35 -1.80
C PHE A 122 -21.60 12.32 -3.28
N LYS A 123 -22.45 11.70 -4.12
CA LYS A 123 -22.29 11.63 -5.58
C LYS A 123 -21.00 10.93 -6.01
N ALA A 124 -20.49 9.99 -5.22
CA ALA A 124 -19.42 9.10 -5.66
C ALA A 124 -19.83 8.39 -6.96
N ARG A 125 -18.89 8.26 -7.89
CA ARG A 125 -19.11 7.49 -9.12
C ARG A 125 -19.43 6.04 -8.79
N MET A 126 -18.67 5.46 -7.85
CA MET A 126 -18.81 4.08 -7.42
C MET A 126 -18.24 3.90 -6.01
N ALA A 127 -18.83 2.98 -5.26
CA ALA A 127 -18.23 2.40 -4.06
C ALA A 127 -18.25 0.87 -4.22
N VAL A 128 -17.18 0.17 -3.87
CA VAL A 128 -17.03 -1.29 -4.02
C VAL A 128 -16.37 -1.88 -2.79
N LYS A 129 -17.02 -2.86 -2.15
CA LYS A 129 -16.43 -3.62 -1.04
C LYS A 129 -15.26 -4.47 -1.56
N LEU A 130 -14.13 -4.43 -0.86
CA LEU A 130 -12.93 -5.17 -1.26
C LEU A 130 -12.95 -6.59 -0.67
N ALA A 131 -12.50 -7.57 -1.46
CA ALA A 131 -12.36 -8.96 -1.02
C ALA A 131 -11.08 -9.14 -0.20
N VAL A 132 -11.07 -8.59 1.01
CA VAL A 132 -9.94 -8.64 1.95
C VAL A 132 -10.43 -9.12 3.31
N ALA A 133 -9.51 -9.64 4.13
CA ALA A 133 -9.84 -10.28 5.40
C ALA A 133 -10.35 -9.31 6.48
N GLY A 134 -9.89 -8.06 6.48
CA GLY A 134 -10.29 -7.09 7.50
C GLY A 134 -9.86 -5.66 7.19
N ALA A 135 -9.99 -4.79 8.17
CA ALA A 135 -9.68 -3.36 8.05
C ALA A 135 -8.17 -3.07 8.12
N PHE A 136 -7.44 -3.41 7.05
CA PHE A 136 -6.01 -3.15 6.96
C PHE A 136 -5.68 -1.65 7.01
N HIS A 137 -4.46 -1.33 7.46
CA HIS A 137 -3.97 0.06 7.57
C HIS A 137 -4.83 0.92 8.52
N THR A 138 -5.39 0.29 9.55
CA THR A 138 -6.14 0.94 10.63
C THR A 138 -5.75 0.39 11.99
N ASP A 139 -6.32 0.96 13.06
CA ASP A 139 -6.05 0.52 14.43
C ASP A 139 -6.63 -0.86 14.74
N PHE A 140 -7.53 -1.39 13.89
CA PHE A 140 -7.93 -2.80 13.90
C PHE A 140 -6.73 -3.76 13.74
N MET A 141 -5.63 -3.29 13.17
CA MET A 141 -4.40 -4.07 12.98
C MET A 141 -3.41 -3.93 14.15
N LEU A 142 -3.70 -3.17 15.20
CA LEU A 142 -2.82 -3.05 16.37
C LEU A 142 -2.39 -4.40 16.97
N PRO A 143 -3.26 -5.44 17.08
CA PRO A 143 -2.84 -6.75 17.57
C PRO A 143 -1.75 -7.42 16.72
N ALA A 144 -1.61 -7.05 15.44
CA ALA A 144 -0.59 -7.60 14.55
C ALA A 144 0.80 -6.97 14.78
N VAL A 145 0.86 -5.77 15.37
CA VAL A 145 2.08 -4.97 15.50
C VAL A 145 3.13 -5.71 16.31
N GLU A 146 2.76 -6.25 17.48
CA GLU A 146 3.71 -6.92 18.38
C GLU A 146 4.43 -8.10 17.70
N ARG A 147 3.67 -8.92 16.97
CA ARG A 147 4.22 -10.08 16.24
C ARG A 147 5.17 -9.64 15.13
N LEU A 148 4.78 -8.60 14.37
CA LEU A 148 5.61 -8.06 13.31
C LEU A 148 6.91 -7.42 13.85
N SER A 149 6.83 -6.66 14.93
CA SER A 149 7.99 -6.04 15.59
C SER A 149 9.00 -7.11 16.04
N LYS A 150 8.53 -8.15 16.73
CA LYS A 150 9.37 -9.27 17.17
C LYS A 150 10.04 -9.97 15.98
N MET A 151 9.32 -10.15 14.87
CA MET A 151 9.91 -10.72 13.67
C MET A 151 11.00 -9.80 13.08
N LEU A 152 10.75 -8.50 12.99
CA LEU A 152 11.71 -7.51 12.47
C LEU A 152 12.98 -7.38 13.34
N GLU A 153 12.92 -7.65 14.63
CA GLU A 153 14.09 -7.74 15.50
C GLU A 153 15.03 -8.87 15.07
N THR A 154 14.50 -9.96 14.51
CA THR A 154 15.31 -11.11 14.05
C THR A 154 15.90 -10.93 12.66
N ILE A 155 15.45 -9.92 11.90
CA ILE A 155 15.90 -9.66 10.53
C ILE A 155 17.06 -8.67 10.52
N ASP A 156 18.13 -9.01 9.80
CA ASP A 156 19.24 -8.10 9.50
C ASP A 156 18.84 -7.18 8.35
N VAL A 157 18.30 -6.01 8.69
CA VAL A 157 17.99 -4.97 7.69
C VAL A 157 19.26 -4.20 7.40
N LYS A 158 19.64 -4.15 6.12
CA LYS A 158 20.83 -3.46 5.61
C LYS A 158 20.45 -2.15 4.94
N GLU A 159 21.46 -1.28 4.77
CA GLU A 159 21.27 -0.08 3.96
C GLU A 159 21.01 -0.51 2.50
N PRO A 160 19.88 -0.09 1.89
CA PRO A 160 19.56 -0.46 0.52
C PRO A 160 20.46 0.28 -0.48
N ARG A 161 20.80 -0.38 -1.60
CA ARG A 161 21.65 0.23 -2.65
C ARG A 161 20.98 1.47 -3.28
N ILE A 162 19.65 1.44 -3.36
CA ILE A 162 18.80 2.51 -3.89
C ILE A 162 17.72 2.83 -2.85
N PRO A 163 17.28 4.09 -2.72
CA PRO A 163 16.26 4.44 -1.74
C PRO A 163 14.95 3.66 -1.96
N VAL A 164 14.27 3.32 -0.86
CA VAL A 164 12.94 2.72 -0.88
C VAL A 164 11.91 3.71 -0.38
N VAL A 165 10.83 3.94 -1.14
CA VAL A 165 9.78 4.87 -0.73
C VAL A 165 8.79 4.20 0.22
N SER A 166 8.67 4.76 1.42
CA SER A 166 7.77 4.32 2.46
C SER A 166 6.32 4.65 2.17
N ASN A 167 5.42 3.71 2.47
CA ASN A 167 3.98 3.94 2.40
C ASN A 167 3.45 4.85 3.51
N VAL A 168 4.17 4.97 4.64
CA VAL A 168 3.72 5.66 5.85
C VAL A 168 3.85 7.18 5.70
N ASP A 169 4.98 7.64 5.16
CA ASP A 169 5.29 9.08 5.05
C ASP A 169 5.53 9.56 3.61
N GLY A 170 5.50 8.64 2.64
CA GLY A 170 5.73 8.93 1.22
C GLY A 170 7.16 9.33 0.88
N LYS A 171 8.12 9.10 1.77
CA LYS A 171 9.53 9.52 1.60
C LYS A 171 10.44 8.33 1.29
N ALA A 172 11.53 8.62 0.58
CA ALA A 172 12.60 7.68 0.31
C ALA A 172 13.51 7.52 1.54
N HIS A 173 13.74 6.29 1.97
CA HIS A 173 14.57 5.95 3.13
C HIS A 173 15.74 5.04 2.76
N LYS A 174 16.84 5.19 3.48
CA LYS A 174 18.02 4.31 3.44
C LYS A 174 18.46 3.82 4.82
N ASP A 175 18.16 4.55 5.89
CA ASP A 175 18.56 4.16 7.24
C ASP A 175 17.82 2.87 7.67
N PRO A 176 18.55 1.77 7.96
CA PRO A 176 17.94 0.51 8.37
C PRO A 176 17.06 0.60 9.62
N LYS A 177 17.39 1.49 10.57
CA LYS A 177 16.60 1.68 11.79
C LYS A 177 15.25 2.31 11.45
N VAL A 178 15.28 3.37 10.64
CA VAL A 178 14.06 4.05 10.17
C VAL A 178 13.19 3.09 9.37
N ILE A 179 13.78 2.25 8.51
CA ILE A 179 13.05 1.22 7.75
C ILE A 179 12.31 0.26 8.69
N LYS A 180 12.97 -0.26 9.74
CA LYS A 180 12.31 -1.16 10.71
C LYS A 180 11.14 -0.50 11.44
N GLU A 181 11.31 0.76 11.85
CA GLU A 181 10.26 1.54 12.53
C GLU A 181 9.06 1.73 11.60
N ILE A 182 9.30 2.15 10.36
CA ILE A 182 8.27 2.37 9.35
C ILE A 182 7.51 1.09 9.02
N LEU A 183 8.19 -0.05 8.84
CA LEU A 183 7.53 -1.32 8.53
C LEU A 183 6.59 -1.77 9.66
N THR A 184 6.99 -1.54 10.90
CA THR A 184 6.14 -1.78 12.08
C THR A 184 4.92 -0.87 12.06
N GLN A 185 5.12 0.41 11.76
CA GLN A 185 4.05 1.41 11.70
C GLN A 185 3.10 1.20 10.50
N GLN A 186 3.58 0.60 9.41
CA GLN A 186 2.87 0.46 8.13
C GLN A 186 1.54 -0.29 8.26
N VAL A 187 1.44 -1.27 9.16
CA VAL A 187 0.24 -2.12 9.29
C VAL A 187 -0.98 -1.38 9.85
N THR A 188 -0.76 -0.30 10.61
CA THR A 188 -1.83 0.53 11.21
C THR A 188 -1.95 1.91 10.56
N SER A 189 -0.97 2.31 9.74
CA SER A 189 -0.93 3.62 9.10
C SER A 189 -1.50 3.60 7.69
N PRO A 190 -2.14 4.69 7.23
CA PRO A 190 -2.63 4.78 5.87
C PRO A 190 -1.48 4.71 4.87
N VAL A 191 -1.75 4.12 3.70
CA VAL A 191 -0.80 4.06 2.59
C VAL A 191 -0.92 5.33 1.75
N LEU A 192 0.13 6.17 1.77
CA LEU A 192 0.19 7.47 1.10
C LEU A 192 0.69 7.40 -0.35
N TRP A 193 0.13 6.46 -1.14
CA TRP A 193 0.57 6.21 -2.50
C TRP A 193 0.40 7.42 -3.44
N GLU A 194 -0.66 8.20 -3.23
CA GLU A 194 -0.90 9.43 -3.99
C GLU A 194 0.20 10.46 -3.79
N ASN A 195 0.68 10.62 -2.56
CA ASN A 195 1.80 11.50 -2.24
C ASN A 195 3.09 10.97 -2.87
N THR A 196 3.35 9.67 -2.75
CA THR A 196 4.50 8.99 -3.39
C THR A 196 4.53 9.23 -4.90
N MET A 197 3.41 9.01 -5.59
CA MET A 197 3.31 9.24 -7.03
C MET A 197 3.45 10.71 -7.40
N GLY A 198 2.84 11.61 -6.62
CA GLY A 198 2.98 13.06 -6.82
C GLY A 198 4.43 13.53 -6.73
N ALA A 199 5.17 13.06 -5.72
CA ALA A 199 6.59 13.36 -5.56
C ALA A 199 7.44 12.78 -6.71
N MET A 200 7.16 11.54 -7.13
CA MET A 200 7.85 10.89 -8.24
C MET A 200 7.64 11.66 -9.55
N PHE A 201 6.42 12.08 -9.88
CA PHE A 201 6.16 12.87 -11.09
C PHE A 201 6.64 14.32 -11.02
N ALA A 202 6.91 14.84 -9.83
CA ALA A 202 7.57 16.13 -9.65
C ALA A 202 9.11 16.03 -9.78
N SER A 203 9.67 14.82 -9.82
CA SER A 203 11.07 14.55 -10.11
C SER A 203 11.28 14.20 -11.60
N ASP A 204 12.53 13.95 -11.99
CA ASP A 204 12.89 13.53 -13.36
C ASP A 204 12.49 12.07 -13.61
N PHE A 205 11.17 11.80 -13.66
CA PHE A 205 10.64 10.49 -14.01
C PHE A 205 10.86 10.18 -15.49
N GLU A 206 11.60 9.11 -15.77
CA GLU A 206 11.81 8.63 -17.13
C GLU A 206 10.96 7.40 -17.43
N LYS A 207 11.10 6.35 -16.62
CA LYS A 207 10.50 5.04 -16.87
C LYS A 207 10.24 4.26 -15.58
N ALA A 208 9.18 3.45 -15.58
CA ALA A 208 8.89 2.49 -14.51
C ALA A 208 8.64 1.08 -15.03
N TYR A 209 8.84 0.11 -14.14
CA TYR A 209 8.48 -1.28 -14.34
C TYR A 209 7.58 -1.73 -13.19
N GLU A 210 6.35 -2.17 -13.49
CA GLU A 210 5.49 -2.83 -12.50
C GLU A 210 5.82 -4.32 -12.50
N ILE A 211 6.34 -4.83 -11.37
CA ILE A 211 6.75 -6.22 -11.22
C ILE A 211 5.73 -6.96 -10.35
N GLY A 212 5.00 -7.91 -10.93
CA GLY A 212 4.01 -8.70 -10.20
C GLY A 212 2.78 -9.03 -11.03
N PRO A 213 1.79 -9.71 -10.43
CA PRO A 213 0.57 -10.09 -11.13
C PRO A 213 -0.33 -8.89 -11.40
N GLY A 214 -0.92 -8.83 -12.59
CA GLY A 214 -1.83 -7.75 -12.98
C GLY A 214 -1.14 -6.41 -13.20
N LYS A 215 -1.93 -5.34 -13.34
CA LYS A 215 -1.49 -4.01 -13.83
C LYS A 215 -2.04 -2.85 -13.00
N VAL A 216 -2.20 -3.06 -11.70
CA VAL A 216 -2.91 -2.13 -10.82
C VAL A 216 -2.10 -0.84 -10.66
N LEU A 217 -0.80 -0.94 -10.38
CA LEU A 217 0.07 0.21 -10.17
C LEU A 217 0.28 0.97 -11.48
N ALA A 218 0.43 0.28 -12.61
CA ALA A 218 0.45 0.94 -13.92
C ALA A 218 -0.86 1.69 -14.20
N GLY A 219 -2.00 1.08 -13.89
CA GLY A 219 -3.31 1.72 -14.02
C GLY A 219 -3.44 2.98 -13.15
N ILE A 220 -2.96 2.93 -11.90
CA ILE A 220 -2.93 4.08 -10.99
C ILE A 220 -1.97 5.15 -11.51
N MET A 221 -0.74 4.78 -11.89
CA MET A 221 0.27 5.70 -12.41
C MET A 221 -0.24 6.47 -13.63
N LYS A 222 -0.94 5.80 -14.56
CA LYS A 222 -1.57 6.42 -15.73
C LYS A 222 -2.68 7.44 -15.39
N ARG A 223 -3.18 7.47 -14.16
CA ARG A 223 -4.12 8.52 -13.69
C ARG A 223 -3.41 9.81 -13.28
N PHE A 224 -2.15 9.74 -12.89
CA PHE A 224 -1.32 10.92 -12.65
C PHE A 224 -0.80 11.48 -13.98
N ASN A 225 -0.27 10.61 -14.83
CA ASN A 225 0.21 10.98 -16.15
C ASN A 225 -0.12 9.90 -17.18
N LYS A 226 -1.04 10.19 -18.10
CA LYS A 226 -1.45 9.26 -19.18
C LYS A 226 -0.29 8.85 -20.08
N GLN A 227 0.74 9.69 -20.20
CA GLN A 227 1.92 9.46 -21.03
C GLN A 227 3.07 8.80 -20.28
N ALA A 228 2.95 8.53 -18.97
CA ALA A 228 4.01 7.89 -18.18
C ALA A 228 4.49 6.59 -18.85
N ASP A 229 5.80 6.46 -19.07
CA ASP A 229 6.38 5.21 -19.58
C ASP A 229 6.44 4.19 -18.45
N ILE A 230 5.52 3.23 -18.48
CA ILE A 230 5.46 2.13 -17.53
C ILE A 230 5.24 0.81 -18.25
N THR A 231 6.15 -0.13 -18.01
CA THR A 231 6.06 -1.49 -18.54
C THR A 231 5.61 -2.43 -17.43
N ASN A 232 4.58 -3.23 -17.69
CA ASN A 232 4.16 -4.26 -16.75
C ASN A 232 4.88 -5.57 -17.06
N ILE A 233 5.52 -6.17 -16.06
CA ILE A 233 6.21 -7.46 -16.14
C ILE A 233 5.42 -8.47 -15.33
N GLU A 234 4.44 -9.08 -16.01
CA GLU A 234 3.56 -10.08 -15.43
C GLU A 234 4.25 -11.45 -15.34
N VAL A 235 3.94 -12.19 -14.28
CA VAL A 235 4.44 -13.53 -13.98
C VAL A 235 3.34 -14.56 -14.14
#